data_AF-A0A1B1U576-F1
#
_entry.id   AF-A0A1B1U576-F1
#
_cell.length_a   1.000
_cell.length_b   1.000
_cell.length_c   1.000
_cell.angle_alpha   90.00
_cell.angle_beta   90.00
_cell.angle_gamma   90.00
#
_symmetry.space_group_name_H-M   'P 1'
#
loop_
_entity.id
_entity.type
_entity.pdbx_description
1 polymer ?
#
loop_
_entity_poly.entity_id
_entity_poly.type
_entity_poly.pdbx_seq_one_letter_code
_entity_poly.pdbx_strand_id
1 'polypeptide(L)'
;MRNAFSMLELVFVIVIIGILSAIAIPKFNVTRTDAQSVSIQSDITLAISAIQREIFANDVQPQAVNIQWLYKTAGFSPSRWIIDQQAITLARDGQVDTANSCIRLELDSQQTLLLHFTPKPNSPLCSKLASFYQNGTQRFPLFSH
;
A
#
# COMPACT_ATOMS: atom_id res chain seq x y z
N MET A 1 23.88 14.15 -48.61
CA MET A 1 24.73 14.50 -47.46
C MET A 1 23.91 14.25 -46.20
N ARG A 2 24.36 13.39 -45.28
CA ARG A 2 23.65 13.18 -44.00
C ARG A 2 23.98 14.38 -43.11
N ASN A 3 22.98 15.16 -42.73
CA ASN A 3 23.16 16.24 -41.76
C ASN A 3 23.53 15.58 -40.43
N ALA A 4 24.79 15.75 -40.04
CA ALA A 4 25.23 15.38 -38.70
C ALA A 4 24.73 16.43 -37.72
N PHE A 5 24.20 15.98 -36.58
CA PHE A 5 23.78 16.85 -35.50
C PHE A 5 24.98 17.67 -35.00
N SER A 6 24.79 18.97 -34.76
CA SER A 6 25.86 19.83 -34.28
C SER A 6 26.22 19.47 -32.83
N MET A 7 27.51 19.54 -32.49
CA MET A 7 27.95 19.36 -31.11
C MET A 7 27.26 20.35 -30.15
N LEU A 8 26.97 21.57 -30.61
CA LEU A 8 26.29 22.59 -29.81
C LEU A 8 24.83 22.20 -29.54
N GLU A 9 24.14 21.66 -30.54
CA GLU A 9 22.75 21.20 -30.40
C GLU A 9 22.68 20.05 -29.37
N LEU A 10 23.66 19.14 -29.38
CA LEU A 10 23.74 18.05 -28.41
C LEU A 10 23.91 18.56 -26.98
N VAL A 11 24.82 19.52 -26.78
CA VAL A 11 25.09 20.11 -25.47
C VAL A 11 23.85 20.82 -24.94
N PHE A 12 23.15 21.59 -25.79
CA PHE A 12 21.94 22.31 -25.37
C PHE A 12 20.83 21.35 -24.92
N VAL A 13 20.62 20.25 -25.64
CA VAL A 13 19.63 19.22 -25.28
C VAL A 13 19.94 18.60 -23.92
N ILE A 14 21.20 18.23 -23.66
CA ILE A 14 21.61 17.62 -22.39
C ILE A 14 21.42 18.60 -21.22
N VAL A 15 21.76 19.88 -21.41
CA VAL A 15 21.58 20.92 -20.39
C VAL A 15 20.09 21.10 -20.05
N ILE A 16 19.22 21.19 -21.05
CA ILE A 16 17.78 21.32 -20.82
C ILE A 16 17.23 20.10 -20.08
N ILE A 17 17.55 18.89 -20.52
CA ILE A 17 17.09 17.65 -19.86
C ILE A 17 17.61 17.61 -18.42
N GLY A 18 18.83 18.06 -18.16
CA GLY A 18 19.41 18.14 -16.82
C GLY A 18 18.61 19.05 -15.88
N ILE A 19 18.29 20.26 -16.33
CA ILE A 19 17.51 21.22 -15.53
C ILE A 19 16.08 20.71 -15.28
N LEU A 20 15.40 20.20 -16.32
CA LEU A 20 14.05 19.68 -16.19
C LEU A 20 14.00 18.47 -15.24
N SER A 21 14.98 17.56 -15.34
CA SER A 21 15.05 16.36 -14.50
C SER A 21 15.26 16.71 -13.03
N ALA A 22 16.10 17.71 -12.73
CA ALA A 22 16.38 18.14 -11.37
C ALA A 22 15.11 18.64 -10.63
N ILE A 23 14.18 19.28 -11.35
CA ILE A 23 12.94 19.81 -10.76
C ILE A 23 11.81 18.76 -10.79
N ALA A 24 11.73 17.95 -11.84
CA ALA A 24 10.64 17.00 -12.04
C ALA A 24 10.75 15.76 -11.12
N ILE A 25 11.95 15.20 -10.93
CA ILE A 25 12.15 13.95 -10.17
C ILE A 25 11.68 14.08 -8.70
N PRO A 26 12.05 15.14 -7.94
CA PRO A 26 11.61 15.27 -6.55
C PRO A 26 10.08 15.40 -6.43
N LYS A 27 9.47 16.21 -7.31
CA LYS A 27 8.01 16.40 -7.33
C LYS A 27 7.28 15.09 -7.63
N PHE A 28 7.76 14.34 -8.63
CA PHE A 28 7.18 13.06 -9.01
C PHE A 28 7.20 12.05 -7.85
N ASN A 29 8.30 11.98 -7.10
CA ASN A 29 8.41 11.08 -5.95
C ASN A 29 7.41 11.42 -4.84
N VAL A 30 7.22 12.71 -4.53
CA VAL A 30 6.23 13.14 -3.53
C VAL A 30 4.82 12.81 -3.98
N THR A 31 4.45 13.18 -5.22
CA THR A 31 3.11 12.89 -5.77
C THR A 31 2.83 11.39 -5.83
N ARG A 32 3.82 10.57 -6.21
CA ARG A 32 3.68 9.11 -6.18
C ARG A 32 3.42 8.59 -4.78
N THR A 33 4.17 9.07 -3.79
CA THR A 33 4.01 8.67 -2.39
C THR A 33 2.62 9.07 -1.86
N ASP A 34 2.16 10.29 -2.16
CA ASP A 34 0.83 10.76 -1.81
C ASP A 34 -0.26 9.86 -2.42
N ALA A 35 -0.16 9.57 -3.72
CA ALA A 35 -1.10 8.68 -4.40
C ALA A 35 -1.11 7.26 -3.82
N GLN A 36 0.07 6.73 -3.47
CA GLN A 36 0.19 5.43 -2.80
C GLN A 36 -0.48 5.43 -1.42
N SER A 37 -0.29 6.48 -0.61
CA SER A 37 -0.89 6.57 0.72
C SER A 37 -2.43 6.58 0.66
N VAL A 38 -3.00 7.35 -0.27
CA VAL A 38 -4.46 7.41 -0.49
C VAL A 38 -4.99 6.08 -1.01
N SER A 39 -4.25 5.43 -1.92
CA SER A 39 -4.64 4.12 -2.45
C SER A 39 -4.67 3.05 -1.35
N ILE A 40 -3.66 3.03 -0.48
CA ILE A 40 -3.59 2.09 0.66
C ILE A 40 -4.75 2.34 1.64
N GLN A 41 -5.02 3.59 1.96
CA GLN A 41 -6.16 3.96 2.81
C GLN A 41 -7.48 3.48 2.21
N SER A 42 -7.68 3.75 0.91
CA SER A 42 -8.88 3.32 0.20
C SER A 42 -9.00 1.79 0.16
N ASP A 43 -7.90 1.07 -0.12
CA ASP A 43 -7.87 -0.39 -0.13
C ASP A 43 -8.30 -0.96 1.24
N ILE A 44 -7.80 -0.40 2.35
CA ILE A 44 -8.18 -0.86 3.71
C ILE A 44 -9.65 -0.61 4.00
N THR A 45 -10.17 0.60 3.71
CA THR A 45 -11.58 0.93 3.96
C THR A 45 -12.52 0.07 3.11
N LEU A 46 -12.18 -0.14 1.84
CA LEU A 46 -12.93 -1.01 0.94
C LEU A 46 -12.86 -2.47 1.37
N ALA A 47 -11.69 -2.94 1.79
CA ALA A 47 -11.48 -4.29 2.29
C ALA A 47 -12.36 -4.59 3.51
N ILE A 48 -12.32 -3.75 4.54
CA ILE A 48 -13.14 -3.91 5.75
C ILE A 48 -14.62 -3.97 5.37
N SER A 49 -15.07 -3.04 4.52
CA SER A 49 -16.46 -2.99 4.07
C SER A 49 -16.85 -4.23 3.26
N ALA A 50 -15.97 -4.72 2.38
CA ALA A 50 -16.21 -5.89 1.55
C ALA A 50 -16.29 -7.17 2.40
N ILE A 51 -15.39 -7.34 3.36
CA ILE A 51 -15.37 -8.47 4.28
C ILE A 51 -16.66 -8.51 5.10
N GLN A 52 -17.06 -7.37 5.70
CA GLN A 52 -18.30 -7.30 6.46
C GLN A 52 -19.50 -7.65 5.59
N ARG A 53 -19.61 -7.06 4.39
CA ARG A 53 -20.69 -7.39 3.44
C ARG A 53 -20.75 -8.87 3.11
N GLU A 54 -19.61 -9.50 2.83
CA GLU A 54 -19.54 -10.92 2.48
C GLU A 54 -20.00 -11.80 3.64
N ILE A 55 -19.56 -11.49 4.87
CA ILE A 55 -19.98 -12.22 6.07
C ILE A 55 -21.49 -12.16 6.25
N PHE A 56 -22.08 -10.97 6.13
CA PHE A 56 -23.53 -10.79 6.30
C PHE A 56 -24.34 -11.38 5.14
N ALA A 57 -23.85 -11.28 3.90
CA ALA A 57 -24.59 -11.73 2.73
C ALA A 57 -24.62 -13.25 2.60
N ASN A 58 -23.53 -13.93 2.96
CA ASN A 58 -23.35 -15.37 2.75
C ASN A 58 -23.36 -16.19 4.06
N ASP A 59 -23.73 -15.58 5.19
CA ASP A 59 -23.74 -16.21 6.52
C ASP A 59 -22.44 -16.98 6.81
N VAL A 60 -21.31 -16.32 6.53
CA VAL A 60 -20.00 -16.95 6.62
C VAL A 60 -19.71 -17.26 8.08
N GLN A 61 -19.56 -18.55 8.39
CA GLN A 61 -19.25 -18.97 9.74
C GLN A 61 -17.87 -18.46 10.18
N PRO A 62 -17.71 -18.10 11.46
CA PRO A 62 -16.43 -17.72 12.04
C PRO A 62 -15.29 -18.64 11.57
N GLN A 63 -15.41 -19.96 11.74
CA GLN A 63 -14.33 -20.92 11.47
C GLN A 63 -13.82 -20.94 10.00
N ALA A 64 -14.61 -20.46 9.05
CA ALA A 64 -14.22 -20.36 7.65
C ALA A 64 -13.32 -19.15 7.36
N VAL A 65 -13.34 -18.12 8.23
CA VAL A 65 -12.56 -16.90 8.08
C VAL A 65 -11.10 -17.16 8.43
N ASN A 66 -10.25 -17.03 7.42
CA ASN A 66 -8.79 -17.09 7.55
C ASN A 66 -8.15 -16.02 6.66
N ILE A 67 -6.83 -15.82 6.79
CA ILE A 67 -6.13 -14.74 6.08
C ILE A 67 -6.22 -14.86 4.55
N GLN A 68 -6.28 -16.08 4.01
CA GLN A 68 -6.36 -16.32 2.56
C GLN A 68 -7.74 -15.95 2.03
N TRP A 69 -8.78 -16.33 2.77
CA TRP A 69 -10.15 -15.91 2.48
C TRP A 69 -10.25 -14.39 2.55
N LEU A 70 -9.74 -13.77 3.62
CA LEU A 70 -9.77 -12.32 3.80
C LEU A 70 -9.09 -11.58 2.64
N TYR A 71 -7.91 -12.05 2.24
CA TYR A 71 -7.16 -11.46 1.13
C TYR A 71 -7.95 -11.47 -0.18
N LYS A 72 -8.61 -12.60 -0.49
CA LYS A 72 -9.42 -12.76 -1.70
C LYS A 72 -10.71 -11.95 -1.64
N THR A 73 -11.45 -12.03 -0.54
CA THR A 73 -12.72 -11.32 -0.33
C THR A 73 -12.56 -9.81 -0.33
N ALA A 74 -11.48 -9.31 0.27
CA ALA A 74 -11.14 -7.88 0.27
C ALA A 74 -10.78 -7.34 -1.13
N GLY A 75 -10.44 -8.22 -2.08
CA GLY A 75 -9.99 -7.82 -3.41
C GLY A 75 -8.62 -7.13 -3.40
N PHE A 76 -7.74 -7.50 -2.47
CA PHE A 76 -6.42 -6.88 -2.39
C PHE A 76 -5.59 -7.14 -3.66
N SER A 77 -5.01 -6.07 -4.20
CA SER A 77 -4.14 -6.15 -5.38
C SER A 77 -2.77 -6.75 -5.01
N PRO A 78 -2.30 -7.81 -5.71
CA PRO A 78 -0.97 -8.40 -5.48
C PRO A 78 0.20 -7.42 -5.72
N SER A 79 -0.04 -6.32 -6.44
CA SER A 79 0.96 -5.27 -6.65
C SER A 79 1.20 -4.38 -5.43
N ARG A 80 0.29 -4.39 -4.44
CA ARG A 80 0.36 -3.55 -3.23
C ARG A 80 0.30 -4.35 -1.93
N TRP A 81 -0.24 -5.55 -1.97
CA TRP A 81 -0.50 -6.37 -0.80
C TRP A 81 0.02 -7.78 -1.01
N ILE A 82 0.54 -8.38 0.06
CA ILE A 82 1.01 -9.76 0.07
C ILE A 82 0.67 -10.39 1.42
N ILE A 83 0.45 -11.70 1.40
CA ILE A 83 0.31 -12.48 2.61
C ILE A 83 1.69 -12.94 3.07
N ASP A 84 2.07 -12.57 4.29
CA ASP A 84 3.30 -12.97 4.96
C ASP A 84 2.98 -13.47 6.38
N GLN A 85 3.33 -14.73 6.66
CA GLN A 85 3.19 -15.36 7.98
C GLN A 85 1.84 -15.08 8.67
N GLN A 86 0.74 -15.43 7.99
CA GLN A 86 -0.64 -15.22 8.46
C GLN A 86 -1.11 -13.77 8.58
N ALA A 87 -0.34 -12.82 8.05
CA ALA A 87 -0.73 -11.43 7.98
C ALA A 87 -0.78 -10.92 6.54
N ILE A 88 -1.54 -9.87 6.28
CA ILE A 88 -1.47 -9.13 5.03
C ILE A 88 -0.65 -7.86 5.28
N THR A 89 0.38 -7.65 4.48
CA THR A 89 1.25 -6.48 4.58
C THR A 89 1.53 -5.90 3.20
N LEU A 90 2.22 -4.76 3.18
CA LEU A 90 2.52 -4.04 1.95
C LEU A 90 3.56 -4.82 1.13
N ALA A 91 3.29 -4.89 -0.18
CA ALA A 91 4.11 -5.58 -1.15
C ALA A 91 4.80 -4.60 -2.10
N ARG A 92 5.96 -5.02 -2.59
CA ARG A 92 6.69 -4.40 -3.70
C ARG A 92 7.30 -5.50 -4.54
N ASP A 93 7.02 -5.47 -5.84
CA ASP A 93 7.55 -6.42 -6.81
C ASP A 93 7.32 -7.90 -6.44
N GLY A 94 6.15 -8.20 -5.86
CA GLY A 94 5.76 -9.55 -5.46
C GLY A 94 6.42 -10.06 -4.18
N GLN A 95 7.13 -9.20 -3.44
CA GLN A 95 7.74 -9.50 -2.15
C GLN A 95 7.26 -8.51 -1.09
N VAL A 96 7.52 -8.80 0.18
CA VAL A 96 7.23 -7.89 1.29
C VAL A 96 8.06 -6.60 1.13
N ASP A 97 7.39 -5.44 1.14
CA ASP A 97 8.07 -4.13 1.09
C ASP A 97 8.65 -3.81 2.47
N THR A 98 9.80 -4.38 2.82
CA THR A 98 10.43 -4.22 4.14
C THR A 98 10.73 -2.76 4.49
N ALA A 99 10.98 -1.91 3.49
CA ALA A 99 11.20 -0.48 3.68
C ALA A 99 9.90 0.25 4.10
N ASN A 100 8.73 -0.22 3.64
CA ASN A 100 7.44 0.45 3.85
C ASN A 100 6.41 -0.40 4.58
N SER A 101 6.78 -1.57 5.13
CA SER A 101 5.88 -2.43 5.89
C SER A 101 5.60 -1.85 7.29
N CYS A 102 4.77 -0.81 7.33
CA CYS A 102 4.24 -0.19 8.55
C CYS A 102 2.79 -0.57 8.84
N ILE A 103 2.11 -1.24 7.90
CA ILE A 103 0.75 -1.76 8.07
C ILE A 103 0.80 -3.28 8.01
N ARG A 104 0.12 -3.91 8.96
CA ARG A 104 -0.06 -5.35 9.02
C ARG A 104 -1.50 -5.66 9.44
N LEU A 105 -2.21 -6.43 8.62
CA LEU A 105 -3.55 -6.91 8.92
C LEU A 105 -3.45 -8.37 9.37
N GLU A 106 -4.00 -8.67 10.54
CA GLU A 106 -3.98 -10.01 11.14
C GLU A 106 -5.38 -10.39 11.61
N LEU A 107 -5.60 -11.69 11.79
CA LEU A 107 -6.78 -12.20 12.49
C LEU A 107 -6.32 -12.71 13.85
N ASP A 108 -7.02 -12.33 14.91
CA ASP A 108 -6.78 -12.90 16.24
C ASP A 108 -7.51 -14.24 16.43
N SER A 109 -7.36 -14.83 17.62
CA SER A 109 -8.01 -16.09 17.98
C SER A 109 -9.54 -16.02 18.03
N GLN A 110 -10.11 -14.81 18.13
CA GLN A 110 -11.54 -14.54 18.08
C GLN A 110 -12.01 -14.09 16.69
N GLN A 111 -11.12 -14.16 15.69
CA GLN A 111 -11.38 -13.76 14.30
C GLN A 111 -11.79 -12.30 14.16
N THR A 112 -11.30 -11.48 15.09
CA THR A 112 -11.30 -10.03 14.95
C THR A 112 -10.19 -9.65 13.98
N LEU A 113 -10.52 -8.78 13.02
CA LEU A 113 -9.53 -8.21 12.14
C LEU A 113 -8.73 -7.14 12.91
N LEU A 114 -7.43 -7.37 13.04
CA LEU A 114 -6.50 -6.46 13.66
C LEU A 114 -5.73 -5.69 12.58
N LEU A 115 -5.73 -4.36 12.68
CA LEU A 115 -4.83 -3.51 11.90
C LEU A 115 -3.74 -3.00 12.83
N HIS A 116 -2.53 -3.50 12.63
CA HIS A 116 -1.33 -3.03 13.32
C HIS A 116 -0.66 -1.95 12.47
N PHE A 117 -0.50 -0.77 13.05
CA PHE A 117 0.31 0.29 12.49
C PHE A 117 1.56 0.52 13.33
N THR A 118 2.72 0.32 12.73
CA THR A 118 4.02 0.56 13.34
C THR A 118 4.78 1.62 12.53
N PRO A 119 5.01 2.81 13.09
CA PRO A 119 5.64 3.90 12.35
C PRO A 119 7.08 3.55 11.94
N LYS A 120 7.44 3.89 10.71
CA LYS A 120 8.81 3.76 10.17
C LYS A 120 9.33 5.14 9.75
N PRO A 121 10.21 5.78 10.54
CA PRO A 121 10.61 7.18 10.31
C PRO A 121 11.38 7.38 9.00
N ASN A 122 12.08 6.34 8.51
CA ASN A 122 12.85 6.41 7.26
C ASN A 122 12.01 6.16 5.99
N SER A 123 10.70 5.92 6.14
CA SER A 123 9.77 5.72 5.02
C SER A 123 8.87 6.94 4.86
N PRO A 124 8.99 7.69 3.74
CA PRO A 124 8.06 8.78 3.41
C PRO A 124 6.60 8.31 3.31
N LEU A 125 6.38 7.08 2.87
CA LEU A 125 5.05 6.49 2.79
C LEU A 125 4.47 6.25 4.20
N CYS A 126 5.25 5.66 5.10
CA CYS A 126 4.79 5.38 6.46
C CYS A 126 4.64 6.64 7.31
N SER A 127 5.48 7.66 7.11
CA SER A 127 5.29 8.95 7.77
C SER A 127 4.00 9.62 7.31
N LYS A 128 3.63 9.48 6.03
CA LYS A 128 2.34 9.94 5.52
C LYS A 128 1.18 9.12 6.09
N LEU A 129 1.30 7.79 6.14
CA LEU A 129 0.26 6.93 6.71
C LEU A 129 0.03 7.18 8.21
N ALA A 130 1.05 7.66 8.94
CA ALA A 130 0.93 8.03 10.34
C ALA A 130 -0.03 9.21 10.60
N SER A 131 -0.39 10.00 9.58
CA SER A 131 -1.45 11.02 9.74
C SER A 131 -2.86 10.43 9.76
N PHE A 132 -3.02 9.19 9.27
CA PHE A 132 -4.31 8.50 9.19
C PHE A 132 -4.48 7.42 10.27
N TYR A 133 -3.39 6.78 10.68
CA TYR A 133 -3.39 5.66 11.62
C TYR A 133 -2.57 5.99 12.87
N GLN A 134 -3.13 5.69 14.04
CA GLN A 134 -2.40 5.79 15.31
C GLN A 134 -1.46 4.61 15.48
N ASN A 135 -0.30 4.85 16.11
CA ASN A 135 0.62 3.78 16.47
C ASN A 135 -0.06 2.76 17.39
N GLY A 136 0.00 1.49 17.03
CA GLY A 136 -0.61 0.38 17.78
C GLY A 136 -1.59 -0.44 16.95
N THR A 137 -2.55 -1.05 17.64
CA THR A 137 -3.49 -2.01 17.05
C THR A 137 -4.90 -1.47 17.07
N GLN A 138 -5.52 -1.34 15.91
CA GLN A 138 -6.95 -1.10 15.77
C GLN A 138 -7.68 -2.42 15.60
N ARG A 139 -8.83 -2.58 16.26
CA ARG A 139 -9.63 -3.80 16.23
C ARG A 139 -10.92 -3.56 15.47
N PHE A 140 -11.21 -4.43 14.51
CA PHE A 140 -12.42 -4.43 13.73
C PHE A 140 -13.14 -5.76 13.95
N PRO A 141 -14.11 -5.82 14.88
CA PRO A 141 -14.89 -7.04 15.08
C PRO A 141 -15.67 -7.35 13.80
N LEU A 142 -15.48 -8.56 13.28
CA LEU A 142 -16.15 -9.02 12.06
C LEU A 142 -17.52 -9.62 12.36
N PHE A 143 -17.69 -10.15 13.57
CA PHE A 143 -18.91 -10.78 14.04
C PHE A 143 -19.43 -10.01 15.26
N SER A 144 -20.74 -9.80 15.32
CA SER A 144 -21.41 -9.40 16.56
C SER A 144 -21.52 -10.63 17.46
N HIS A 145 -20.84 -10.62 18.60
CA HIS A 145 -21.12 -11.58 19.68
C HIS A 145 -22.51 -11.36 20.25
#